data_AF-A0A2H0XYL5-F1
#
_entry.id   AF-A0A2H0XYL5-F1
#
_cell.length_a   1.000
_cell.length_b   1.000
_cell.length_c   1.000
_cell.angle_alpha   90.00
_cell.angle_beta   90.00
_cell.angle_gamma   90.00
#
_symmetry.space_group_name_H-M   'P 1'
#
loop_
_entity.id
_entity.type
_entity.pdbx_description
1 polymer ?
#
loop_
_entity_poly.entity_id
_entity_poly.type
_entity_poly.pdbx_seq_one_letter_code
_entity_poly.pdbx_strand_id
1 'polypeptide(L)'
;MKTSSKILVITFSLILLFIAGMIIVSRFAMERDYSETRDEFRSADTELIKHDLKDFTEVSVSGNWDVTITREDTFEVRVFYPKETKNKLNVSKHGSKLELISIGNMRNHHDPFKAEIHMPKLAKIRSELASIVRFDGFKSPNLDLQIEGVGLITGGDNVIENLELSTDGASQIDLKFSAVTNANLDINGAGKVRLNMAGGKLTGSANGAGSITYSGSVSEQDVQTNGAVAIHKR
;
A
#
# COMPACT_ATOMS: atom_id res chain seq x y z
N MET A 1 17.39 -4.12 -44.89
CA MET A 1 16.81 -3.36 -43.75
C MET A 1 15.75 -4.12 -42.92
N LYS A 2 15.48 -5.43 -43.13
CA LYS A 2 14.46 -6.19 -42.36
C LYS A 2 14.98 -6.90 -41.09
N THR A 3 16.28 -7.05 -40.93
CA THR A 3 16.90 -7.76 -39.80
C THR A 3 17.04 -6.88 -38.55
N SER A 4 17.30 -5.59 -38.72
CA SER A 4 17.48 -4.63 -37.61
C SER A 4 16.20 -4.45 -36.77
N SER A 5 15.03 -4.36 -37.41
CA SER A 5 13.74 -4.26 -36.70
C SER A 5 13.41 -5.52 -35.90
N LYS A 6 13.78 -6.71 -36.38
CA LYS A 6 13.58 -7.97 -35.65
C LYS A 6 14.49 -8.07 -34.43
N ILE A 7 15.75 -7.63 -34.55
CA ILE A 7 16.70 -7.63 -33.43
C ILE A 7 16.24 -6.67 -32.33
N LEU A 8 15.73 -5.49 -32.70
CA LEU A 8 15.22 -4.49 -31.76
C LEU A 8 14.01 -5.00 -30.95
N VAL A 9 13.08 -5.71 -31.60
CA VAL A 9 11.89 -6.27 -30.92
C VAL A 9 12.30 -7.38 -29.95
N ILE A 10 13.29 -8.20 -30.32
CA ILE A 10 13.80 -9.28 -29.47
C ILE A 10 14.54 -8.72 -28.25
N THR A 11 15.41 -7.73 -28.43
CA THR A 11 16.12 -7.10 -27.30
C THR A 11 15.16 -6.39 -26.35
N PHE A 12 14.15 -5.68 -26.87
CA PHE A 12 13.16 -5.02 -26.02
C PHE A 12 12.31 -6.03 -25.22
N SER A 13 11.91 -7.13 -25.85
CA SER A 13 11.17 -8.21 -25.18
C SER A 13 12.02 -8.91 -24.10
N LEU A 14 13.32 -9.09 -24.35
CA LEU A 14 14.26 -9.66 -23.37
C LEU A 14 14.46 -8.72 -22.17
N ILE A 15 14.55 -7.41 -22.39
CA ILE A 15 14.65 -6.42 -21.31
C ILE A 15 13.37 -6.42 -20.46
N LEU A 16 12.20 -6.45 -21.10
CA LEU A 16 10.91 -6.52 -20.38
C LEU A 16 10.77 -7.82 -19.56
N LEU A 17 11.17 -8.97 -20.11
CA LEU A 17 11.19 -10.24 -19.40
C LEU A 17 12.18 -10.22 -18.23
N PHE A 18 13.33 -9.57 -18.39
CA PHE A 18 14.31 -9.43 -17.32
C PHE A 18 13.80 -8.54 -16.19
N ILE A 19 13.14 -7.41 -16.50
CA ILE A 19 12.51 -6.53 -15.51
C ILE A 19 11.37 -7.24 -14.80
N ALA A 20 10.48 -7.93 -15.53
CA ALA A 20 9.40 -8.73 -14.94
C ALA A 20 9.94 -9.85 -14.06
N GLY A 21 11.01 -10.52 -14.49
CA GLY A 21 11.73 -11.52 -13.71
C GLY A 21 12.29 -10.95 -12.41
N MET A 22 12.91 -9.77 -12.43
CA MET A 22 13.40 -9.11 -11.22
C MET A 22 12.25 -8.72 -10.27
N ILE A 23 11.10 -8.29 -10.79
CA ILE A 23 9.91 -7.98 -9.96
C ILE A 23 9.31 -9.25 -9.35
N ILE A 24 9.31 -10.38 -10.06
CA ILE A 24 8.82 -11.66 -9.53
C ILE A 24 9.80 -12.23 -8.50
N VAL A 25 11.10 -12.17 -8.76
CA VAL A 25 12.15 -12.62 -7.82
C VAL A 25 12.14 -11.75 -6.56
N SER A 26 11.95 -10.43 -6.68
CA SER A 26 11.81 -9.56 -5.51
C SER A 26 10.54 -9.88 -4.72
N ARG A 27 9.41 -10.17 -5.38
CA ARG A 27 8.19 -10.63 -4.69
C ARG A 27 8.36 -11.98 -4.01
N PHE A 28 9.06 -12.93 -4.63
CA PHE A 28 9.28 -14.26 -4.06
C PHE A 28 10.28 -14.24 -2.90
N ALA A 29 11.32 -13.41 -2.99
CA ALA A 29 12.23 -13.16 -1.87
C ALA A 29 11.49 -12.45 -0.71
N MET A 30 10.64 -11.47 -1.03
CA MET A 30 9.89 -10.69 -0.05
C MET A 30 8.71 -11.46 0.56
N GLU A 31 8.20 -12.53 -0.06
CA GLU A 31 7.13 -13.36 0.54
C GLU A 31 7.67 -14.53 1.37
N ARG A 32 8.89 -15.02 1.10
CA ARG A 32 9.53 -16.07 1.90
C ARG A 32 10.21 -15.54 3.17
N ASP A 33 10.80 -14.35 3.11
CA ASP A 33 11.54 -13.78 4.25
C ASP A 33 10.61 -13.09 5.27
N TYR A 34 9.42 -12.66 4.83
CA TYR A 34 8.53 -11.76 5.60
C TYR A 34 7.58 -12.48 6.57
N SER A 35 7.45 -13.81 6.47
CA SER A 35 6.66 -14.61 7.43
C SER A 35 7.47 -15.08 8.64
N GLU A 36 8.80 -15.16 8.52
CA GLU A 36 9.70 -15.62 9.61
C GLU A 36 10.21 -14.46 10.48
N THR A 37 10.14 -13.20 10.02
CA THR A 37 10.57 -12.02 10.81
C THR A 37 9.57 -11.55 11.88
N ARG A 38 8.49 -12.32 12.13
CA ARG A 38 7.42 -11.92 13.06
C ARG A 38 7.85 -11.92 14.53
N ASP A 39 8.92 -12.61 14.89
CA ASP A 39 9.29 -12.86 16.30
C ASP A 39 10.63 -12.23 16.75
N GLU A 40 11.34 -11.46 15.90
CA GLU A 40 12.67 -10.94 16.25
C GLU A 40 12.76 -9.40 16.39
N PHE A 41 11.64 -8.71 16.62
CA PHE A 41 11.65 -7.25 16.90
C PHE A 41 11.98 -6.91 18.37
N ARG A 42 12.91 -7.65 18.95
CA ARG A 42 13.46 -7.41 20.30
C ARG A 42 14.96 -7.15 20.24
N SER A 43 15.42 -6.41 19.23
CA SER A 43 16.72 -5.77 19.32
C SER A 43 16.74 -4.89 20.57
N ALA A 44 17.80 -5.00 21.37
CA ALA A 44 17.97 -4.25 22.62
C ALA A 44 17.97 -2.71 22.43
N ASP A 45 17.99 -2.24 21.17
CA ASP A 45 18.19 -0.83 20.79
C ASP A 45 16.93 -0.15 20.21
N THR A 46 15.75 -0.77 20.28
CA THR A 46 14.48 -0.12 19.89
C THR A 46 13.88 0.65 21.06
N GLU A 47 13.50 1.91 20.84
CA GLU A 47 12.75 2.75 21.79
C GLU A 47 11.29 2.91 21.35
N LEU A 48 10.40 3.15 22.32
CA LEU A 48 8.98 3.44 22.12
C LEU A 48 8.69 4.89 22.55
N ILE A 49 8.02 5.65 21.69
CA ILE A 49 7.37 6.92 22.04
C ILE A 49 5.86 6.78 21.88
N LYS A 50 5.11 7.23 22.89
CA LYS A 50 3.67 7.42 22.81
C LYS A 50 3.35 8.87 22.50
N HIS A 51 2.39 9.10 21.61
CA HIS A 51 1.90 10.43 21.28
C HIS A 51 0.44 10.60 21.70
N ASP A 52 0.13 11.69 22.40
CA ASP A 52 -1.25 12.10 22.70
C ASP A 52 -1.82 12.93 21.54
N LEU A 53 -2.05 12.27 20.40
CA LEU A 53 -2.65 12.85 19.20
C LEU A 53 -4.05 12.27 19.02
N LYS A 54 -5.02 13.14 18.73
CA LYS A 54 -6.45 12.79 18.65
C LYS A 54 -7.10 13.45 17.44
N ASP A 55 -8.36 13.13 17.17
CA ASP A 55 -9.23 13.80 16.18
C ASP A 55 -8.68 13.82 14.75
N PHE A 56 -7.93 12.79 14.35
CA PHE A 56 -7.46 12.60 12.98
C PHE A 56 -8.25 11.48 12.31
N THR A 57 -8.40 11.59 10.99
CA THR A 57 -9.08 10.61 10.13
C THR A 57 -8.21 10.21 8.94
N GLU A 58 -7.04 10.83 8.80
CA GLU A 58 -6.12 10.61 7.69
C GLU A 58 -4.75 10.24 8.26
N VAL A 59 -4.10 9.25 7.65
CA VAL A 59 -2.74 8.83 8.01
C VAL A 59 -1.86 8.97 6.78
N SER A 60 -0.82 9.80 6.88
CA SER A 60 0.17 10.03 5.84
C SER A 60 1.52 9.49 6.29
N VAL A 61 2.14 8.68 5.45
CA VAL A 61 3.35 7.92 5.75
C VAL A 61 4.39 8.21 4.67
N SER A 62 5.56 8.70 5.10
CA SER A 62 6.68 9.04 4.22
C SER A 62 7.99 8.52 4.81
N GLY A 63 8.72 7.74 4.01
CA GLY A 63 9.94 7.04 4.40
C GLY A 63 9.71 5.54 4.62
N ASN A 64 10.60 4.88 5.38
CA ASN A 64 10.61 3.43 5.58
C ASN A 64 9.79 3.03 6.81
N TRP A 65 8.53 2.67 6.59
CA TRP A 65 7.57 2.43 7.65
C TRP A 65 6.85 1.09 7.53
N ASP A 66 6.62 0.46 8.68
CA ASP A 66 5.66 -0.63 8.89
C ASP A 66 4.56 -0.14 9.84
N VAL A 67 3.38 0.14 9.29
CA VAL A 67 2.27 0.79 10.00
C VAL A 67 1.11 -0.17 10.13
N THR A 68 0.57 -0.29 11.35
CA THR A 68 -0.68 -0.98 11.63
C THR A 68 -1.70 0.01 12.17
N ILE A 69 -2.86 0.08 11.52
CA ILE A 69 -3.98 0.96 11.87
C ILE A 69 -5.18 0.10 12.23
N THR A 70 -5.68 0.20 13.46
CA THR A 70 -6.79 -0.63 13.94
C THR A 70 -7.94 0.24 14.39
N ARG A 71 -9.17 -0.15 14.02
CA ARG A 71 -10.38 0.56 14.46
C ARG A 71 -10.63 0.34 15.95
N GLU A 72 -10.54 1.42 16.73
CA GLU A 72 -10.94 1.46 18.15
C GLU A 72 -11.68 2.76 18.48
N ASP A 73 -12.44 2.78 19.57
CA ASP A 73 -13.23 3.96 19.96
C ASP A 73 -12.35 5.10 20.51
N THR A 74 -11.10 4.79 20.87
CA THR A 74 -10.11 5.73 21.41
C THR A 74 -8.90 5.86 20.50
N PHE A 75 -8.24 7.01 20.59
CA PHE A 75 -6.98 7.25 19.88
C PHE A 75 -5.78 6.75 20.68
N GLU A 76 -4.89 6.01 20.04
CA GLU A 76 -3.53 5.71 20.52
C GLU A 76 -2.55 5.77 19.35
N VAL A 77 -1.40 6.41 19.55
CA VAL A 77 -0.31 6.42 18.56
C VAL A 77 0.98 6.00 19.27
N ARG A 78 1.47 4.81 18.92
CA ARG A 78 2.71 4.22 19.43
C ARG A 78 3.71 4.10 18.30
N VAL A 79 4.90 4.65 18.48
CA VAL A 79 5.97 4.62 17.48
C VAL A 79 7.20 3.95 18.06
N PHE A 80 7.68 2.94 17.35
CA PHE A 80 8.89 2.20 17.67
C PHE A 80 9.98 2.55 16.66
N TYR A 81 11.17 2.87 17.16
CA TYR A 81 12.30 3.30 16.33
C TYR A 81 13.64 2.85 16.91
N PRO A 82 14.65 2.61 16.08
CA PRO A 82 16.02 2.40 16.54
C PRO A 82 16.56 3.67 17.23
N LYS A 83 17.10 3.55 18.44
CA LYS A 83 17.49 4.67 19.30
C LYS A 83 18.35 5.73 18.61
N GLU A 84 19.31 5.30 17.79
CA GLU A 84 20.23 6.15 17.02
C GLU A 84 19.56 6.95 15.90
N THR A 85 18.32 6.63 15.56
CA THR A 85 17.55 7.26 14.50
C THR A 85 16.48 8.23 15.00
N LYS A 86 16.45 8.54 16.29
CA LYS A 86 15.45 9.46 16.88
C LYS A 86 15.37 10.81 16.16
N ASN A 87 16.49 11.38 15.75
CA ASN A 87 16.55 12.67 15.05
C ASN A 87 16.06 12.62 13.60
N LYS A 88 15.77 11.43 13.08
CA LYS A 88 15.21 11.19 11.75
C LYS A 88 13.70 10.97 11.78
N LEU A 89 13.12 10.85 12.98
CA LEU A 89 11.70 10.61 13.21
C LEU A 89 10.97 11.93 13.39
N ASN A 90 9.92 12.15 12.61
CA ASN A 90 8.95 13.21 12.83
C ASN A 90 7.53 12.62 12.81
N VAL A 91 6.79 12.88 13.89
CA VAL A 91 5.40 12.47 14.08
C VAL A 91 4.62 13.70 14.47
N SER A 92 3.74 14.15 13.58
CA SER A 92 2.98 15.39 13.75
C SER A 92 1.52 15.20 13.36
N LYS A 93 0.67 16.13 13.82
CA LYS A 93 -0.73 16.22 13.39
C LYS A 93 -0.97 17.60 12.80
N HIS A 94 -1.61 17.64 11.64
CA HIS A 94 -2.05 18.86 10.96
C HIS A 94 -3.52 18.73 10.60
N GLY A 95 -4.40 19.41 11.33
CA GLY A 95 -5.86 19.26 11.14
C GLY A 95 -6.29 17.81 11.34
N SER A 96 -6.97 17.22 10.36
CA SER A 96 -7.41 15.81 10.35
C SER A 96 -6.31 14.80 10.00
N LYS A 97 -5.09 15.24 9.66
CA LYS A 97 -4.00 14.38 9.20
C LYS A 97 -2.99 14.10 10.30
N LEU A 98 -2.76 12.82 10.58
CA LEU A 98 -1.56 12.31 11.27
C LEU A 98 -0.48 12.06 10.22
N GLU A 99 0.72 12.60 10.45
CA GLU A 99 1.84 12.54 9.53
C GLU A 99 3.03 11.83 10.21
N LEU A 100 3.49 10.76 9.57
CA LEU A 100 4.64 9.95 9.97
C LEU A 100 5.74 10.12 8.92
N ILE A 101 6.84 10.77 9.30
CA ILE A 101 7.98 11.01 8.43
C ILE A 101 9.22 10.37 9.05
N SER A 102 9.92 9.56 8.25
CA SER A 102 11.26 9.07 8.58
C SER A 102 12.26 9.54 7.53
N ILE A 103 13.35 10.19 7.94
CA ILE A 103 14.36 10.77 7.03
C ILE A 103 15.62 9.90 7.05
N GLY A 104 15.98 9.24 5.95
CA GLY A 104 17.25 8.53 5.89
C GLY A 104 17.43 7.63 4.68
N ASN A 105 18.68 7.23 4.43
CA ASN A 105 19.00 6.32 3.34
C ASN A 105 18.51 4.91 3.66
N MET A 106 17.68 4.38 2.75
CA MET A 106 17.16 2.99 2.73
C MET A 106 18.26 1.91 2.76
N ARG A 107 19.52 2.26 2.50
CA ARG A 107 20.64 1.31 2.37
C ARG A 107 21.24 0.82 3.69
N ASN A 108 21.00 1.51 4.81
CA ASN A 108 21.82 1.34 6.02
C ASN A 108 21.04 0.94 7.29
N HIS A 109 19.72 0.74 7.22
CA HIS A 109 18.94 0.36 8.39
C HIS A 109 18.18 -0.91 8.02
N HIS A 110 18.55 -2.01 8.67
CA HIS A 110 17.88 -3.31 8.49
C HIS A 110 16.45 -3.31 9.05
N ASP A 111 16.10 -2.31 9.87
CA ASP A 111 14.83 -2.27 10.59
C ASP A 111 13.98 -1.05 10.18
N PRO A 112 12.71 -1.26 9.74
CA PRO A 112 11.79 -0.17 9.47
C PRO A 112 11.31 0.51 10.75
N PHE A 113 10.95 1.79 10.66
CA PHE A 113 10.19 2.45 11.73
C PHE A 113 8.82 1.79 11.82
N LYS A 114 8.33 1.54 13.05
CA LYS A 114 7.00 0.94 13.24
C LYS A 114 6.04 1.91 13.90
N ALA A 115 4.80 1.91 13.43
CA ALA A 115 3.72 2.63 14.08
C ALA A 115 2.51 1.73 14.31
N GLU A 116 1.98 1.76 15.53
CA GLU A 116 0.69 1.19 15.88
C GLU A 116 -0.27 2.36 16.18
N ILE A 117 -1.34 2.46 15.39
CA ILE A 117 -2.31 3.54 15.42
C ILE A 117 -3.69 2.95 15.70
N HIS A 118 -4.33 3.38 16.78
CA HIS A 118 -5.72 3.11 17.06
C HIS A 118 -6.54 4.38 16.81
N MET A 119 -7.64 4.25 16.08
CA MET A 119 -8.51 5.39 15.75
C MET A 119 -9.94 4.96 15.41
N PRO A 120 -10.95 5.82 15.67
CA PRO A 120 -12.35 5.46 15.46
C PRO A 120 -12.80 5.48 14.01
N LYS A 121 -12.21 6.35 13.17
CA LYS A 121 -12.62 6.56 11.78
C LYS A 121 -11.40 6.75 10.91
N LEU A 122 -11.39 6.09 9.76
CA LEU A 122 -10.34 6.21 8.75
C LEU A 122 -10.95 6.61 7.41
N ALA A 123 -10.55 7.77 6.91
CA ALA A 123 -11.01 8.36 5.66
C ALA A 123 -9.92 8.36 4.57
N LYS A 124 -8.64 8.40 4.96
CA LYS A 124 -7.53 8.44 4.00
C LYS A 124 -6.27 7.77 4.50
N ILE A 125 -5.59 7.04 3.63
CA ILE A 125 -4.20 6.62 3.80
C ILE A 125 -3.40 7.18 2.62
N ARG A 126 -2.27 7.84 2.91
CA ARG A 126 -1.30 8.28 1.91
C ARG A 126 0.07 7.67 2.21
N SER A 127 0.68 7.01 1.23
CA SER A 127 2.04 6.48 1.29
C SER A 127 2.87 7.12 0.18
N GLU A 128 3.97 7.80 0.51
CA GLU A 128 4.75 8.58 -0.48
C GLU A 128 6.07 7.97 -0.93
N LEU A 129 6.61 7.03 -0.14
CA LEU A 129 7.88 6.36 -0.45
C LEU A 129 7.71 4.85 -0.33
N ALA A 130 8.56 4.18 0.45
CA ALA A 130 8.54 2.74 0.65
C ALA A 130 7.87 2.40 1.98
N SER A 131 6.59 2.02 1.94
CA SER A 131 5.87 1.69 3.17
C SER A 131 5.02 0.44 3.07
N ILE A 132 4.82 -0.18 4.22
CA ILE A 132 3.87 -1.26 4.43
C ILE A 132 2.81 -0.74 5.39
N VAL A 133 1.56 -0.75 4.97
CA VAL A 133 0.44 -0.28 5.78
C VAL A 133 -0.62 -1.38 5.88
N ARG A 134 -1.03 -1.69 7.10
CA ARG A 134 -2.14 -2.59 7.40
C ARG A 134 -3.25 -1.81 8.07
N PHE A 135 -4.48 -2.01 7.65
CA PHE A 135 -5.62 -1.37 8.30
C PHE A 135 -6.84 -2.30 8.41
N ASP A 136 -7.42 -2.40 9.61
CA ASP A 136 -8.43 -3.41 9.88
C ASP A 136 -9.63 -2.89 10.70
N GLY A 137 -10.81 -3.45 10.40
CA GLY A 137 -12.04 -3.31 11.18
C GLY A 137 -12.85 -2.04 10.93
N PHE A 138 -12.50 -1.21 9.94
CA PHE A 138 -13.16 0.07 9.70
C PHE A 138 -14.50 -0.05 8.95
N LYS A 139 -15.44 0.83 9.30
CA LYS A 139 -16.65 1.10 8.50
C LYS A 139 -16.53 2.51 7.92
N SER A 140 -16.19 2.60 6.64
CA SER A 140 -15.84 3.86 5.98
C SER A 140 -16.81 4.16 4.84
N PRO A 141 -17.62 5.22 4.94
CA PRO A 141 -18.43 5.69 3.81
C PRO A 141 -17.55 6.09 2.61
N ASN A 142 -16.40 6.71 2.89
CA ASN A 142 -15.40 7.05 1.89
C ASN A 142 -14.02 6.68 2.43
N LEU A 143 -13.22 5.99 1.61
CA LEU A 143 -11.82 5.69 1.89
C LEU A 143 -10.98 6.05 0.66
N ASP A 144 -10.05 6.97 0.84
CA ASP A 144 -9.06 7.38 -0.16
C ASP A 144 -7.72 6.70 0.14
N LEU A 145 -7.24 5.86 -0.78
CA LEU A 145 -5.93 5.22 -0.70
C LEU A 145 -5.03 5.84 -1.78
N GLN A 146 -3.98 6.54 -1.36
CA GLN A 146 -3.01 7.17 -2.25
C GLN A 146 -1.63 6.56 -2.04
N ILE A 147 -1.03 6.08 -3.10
CA ILE A 147 0.33 5.54 -3.08
C ILE A 147 1.15 6.24 -4.14
N GLU A 148 2.20 6.91 -3.72
CA GLU A 148 3.25 7.45 -4.56
C GLU A 148 4.53 6.67 -4.20
N GLY A 149 5.27 6.16 -5.19
CA GLY A 149 6.47 5.37 -4.95
C GLY A 149 6.22 3.87 -4.84
N VAL A 150 6.58 3.23 -3.71
CA VAL A 150 6.53 1.77 -3.54
C VAL A 150 5.71 1.39 -2.31
N GLY A 151 4.51 0.85 -2.50
CA GLY A 151 3.59 0.61 -1.39
C GLY A 151 3.03 -0.81 -1.34
N LEU A 152 2.99 -1.39 -0.15
CA LEU A 152 2.11 -2.53 0.16
C LEU A 152 1.03 -2.06 1.14
N ILE A 153 -0.23 -2.11 0.70
CA ILE A 153 -1.37 -1.87 1.57
C ILE A 153 -2.21 -3.14 1.65
N THR A 154 -2.52 -3.57 2.86
CA THR A 154 -3.45 -4.68 3.11
C THR A 154 -4.53 -4.26 4.09
N GLY A 155 -5.76 -4.72 3.88
CA GLY A 155 -6.83 -4.48 4.84
C GLY A 155 -7.82 -5.62 4.94
N GLY A 156 -8.24 -5.92 6.17
CA GLY A 156 -9.19 -6.97 6.52
C GLY A 156 -10.33 -6.47 7.40
N ASP A 157 -11.45 -7.18 7.34
CA ASP A 157 -12.66 -6.92 8.13
C ASP A 157 -13.19 -5.47 8.01
N ASN A 158 -12.90 -4.80 6.90
CA ASN A 158 -13.42 -3.47 6.61
C ASN A 158 -14.72 -3.54 5.81
N VAL A 159 -15.60 -2.54 6.00
CA VAL A 159 -16.75 -2.25 5.16
C VAL A 159 -16.56 -0.87 4.56
N ILE A 160 -16.35 -0.81 3.25
CA ILE A 160 -16.03 0.42 2.52
C ILE A 160 -17.15 0.66 1.49
N GLU A 161 -17.86 1.77 1.62
CA GLU A 161 -18.92 2.12 0.67
C GLU A 161 -18.32 2.69 -0.63
N ASN A 162 -17.45 3.68 -0.53
CA ASN A 162 -16.76 4.27 -1.67
C ASN A 162 -15.23 4.22 -1.45
N LEU A 163 -14.55 3.42 -2.26
CA LEU A 163 -13.10 3.35 -2.34
C LEU A 163 -12.62 4.20 -3.52
N GLU A 164 -11.77 5.17 -3.24
CA GLU A 164 -10.92 5.83 -4.22
C GLU A 164 -9.50 5.27 -4.06
N LEU A 165 -8.93 4.71 -5.12
CA LEU A 165 -7.58 4.16 -5.11
C LEU A 165 -6.75 4.83 -6.19
N SER A 166 -5.77 5.64 -5.79
CA SER A 166 -4.78 6.26 -6.67
C SER A 166 -3.40 5.67 -6.40
N THR A 167 -2.73 5.18 -7.45
CA THR A 167 -1.35 4.71 -7.33
C THR A 167 -0.47 5.29 -8.43
N ASP A 168 0.72 5.78 -8.09
CA ASP A 168 1.79 6.13 -9.01
C ASP A 168 3.09 5.45 -8.57
N GLY A 169 3.55 4.47 -9.34
CA GLY A 169 4.77 3.72 -9.06
C GLY A 169 4.53 2.21 -8.97
N ALA A 170 5.10 1.55 -7.96
CA ALA A 170 5.00 0.11 -7.78
C ALA A 170 4.16 -0.26 -6.54
N SER A 171 2.97 -0.82 -6.76
CA SER A 171 1.99 -1.01 -5.67
C SER A 171 1.46 -2.45 -5.56
N GLN A 172 1.17 -2.87 -4.34
CA GLN A 172 0.35 -4.03 -4.06
C GLN A 172 -0.74 -3.66 -3.06
N ILE A 173 -1.99 -3.86 -3.47
CA ILE A 173 -3.18 -3.59 -2.67
C ILE A 173 -3.95 -4.88 -2.51
N ASP A 174 -4.14 -5.32 -1.26
CA ASP A 174 -4.91 -6.52 -0.93
C ASP A 174 -6.04 -6.19 0.05
N LEU A 175 -7.23 -6.00 -0.52
CA LEU A 175 -8.49 -5.78 0.20
C LEU A 175 -9.45 -6.96 0.00
N LYS A 176 -8.94 -8.17 -0.28
CA LYS A 176 -9.79 -9.35 -0.50
C LYS A 176 -10.64 -9.73 0.71
N PHE A 177 -10.27 -9.26 1.90
CA PHE A 177 -11.00 -9.48 3.15
C PHE A 177 -11.79 -8.24 3.61
N SER A 178 -11.92 -7.24 2.74
CA SER A 178 -12.70 -6.03 2.99
C SER A 178 -13.88 -5.97 2.01
N ALA A 179 -15.09 -5.75 2.50
CA ALA A 179 -16.26 -5.59 1.64
C ALA A 179 -16.29 -4.17 1.04
N VAL A 180 -16.12 -4.07 -0.29
CA VAL A 180 -16.10 -2.80 -1.02
C VAL A 180 -17.33 -2.69 -1.91
N THR A 181 -18.13 -1.63 -1.76
CA THR A 181 -19.35 -1.46 -2.58
C THR A 181 -19.02 -0.81 -3.93
N ASN A 182 -18.47 0.41 -3.89
CA ASN A 182 -18.01 1.14 -5.07
C ASN A 182 -16.48 1.29 -5.00
N ALA A 183 -15.81 1.01 -6.11
CA ALA A 183 -14.37 1.16 -6.25
C ALA A 183 -14.07 1.94 -7.52
N ASN A 184 -13.45 3.11 -7.37
CA ASN A 184 -12.89 3.89 -8.46
C ASN A 184 -11.36 3.80 -8.40
N LEU A 185 -10.75 3.37 -9.50
CA LEU A 185 -9.32 3.05 -9.55
C LEU A 185 -8.60 4.00 -10.52
N ASP A 186 -7.52 4.63 -10.07
CA ASP A 186 -6.56 5.34 -10.91
C ASP A 186 -5.16 4.75 -10.67
N ILE A 187 -4.80 3.78 -11.51
CA ILE A 187 -3.57 2.99 -11.32
C ILE A 187 -2.57 3.38 -12.39
N ASN A 188 -1.48 4.04 -12.00
CA ASN A 188 -0.36 4.38 -12.87
C ASN A 188 0.90 3.64 -12.40
N GLY A 189 1.56 2.94 -13.33
CA GLY A 189 2.79 2.20 -13.06
C GLY A 189 2.60 0.69 -13.04
N ALA A 190 3.18 0.02 -12.05
CA ALA A 190 3.21 -1.44 -11.98
C ALA A 190 2.59 -1.97 -10.69
N GLY A 191 1.54 -2.79 -10.77
CA GLY A 191 0.88 -3.18 -9.53
C GLY A 191 -0.09 -4.33 -9.57
N LYS A 192 -0.52 -4.72 -8.37
CA LYS A 192 -1.51 -5.77 -8.15
C LYS A 192 -2.56 -5.28 -7.19
N VAL A 193 -3.81 -5.30 -7.61
CA VAL A 193 -4.96 -4.92 -6.78
C VAL A 193 -5.87 -6.12 -6.61
N ARG A 194 -6.23 -6.44 -5.37
CA ARG A 194 -7.22 -7.48 -5.03
C ARG A 194 -8.38 -6.86 -4.25
N LEU A 195 -9.60 -7.03 -4.74
CA LEU A 195 -10.82 -6.49 -4.15
C LEU A 195 -11.84 -7.60 -3.86
N ASN A 196 -12.67 -7.39 -2.83
CA ASN A 196 -13.89 -8.15 -2.62
C ASN A 196 -15.09 -7.20 -2.77
N MET A 197 -15.78 -7.31 -3.91
CA MET A 197 -16.85 -6.40 -4.31
C MET A 197 -18.21 -6.87 -3.76
N ALA A 198 -18.90 -5.97 -3.08
CA ALA A 198 -20.17 -6.20 -2.40
C ALA A 198 -21.41 -5.77 -3.23
N GLY A 199 -21.27 -5.62 -4.55
CA GLY A 199 -22.39 -5.44 -5.48
C GLY A 199 -22.41 -4.14 -6.29
N GLY A 200 -21.71 -3.09 -5.88
CA GLY A 200 -21.73 -1.79 -6.57
C GLY A 200 -20.82 -1.74 -7.80
N LYS A 201 -20.20 -0.58 -8.05
CA LYS A 201 -19.45 -0.32 -9.28
C LYS A 201 -17.95 -0.57 -9.11
N LEU A 202 -17.32 -1.09 -10.16
CA LEU A 202 -15.86 -1.15 -10.30
C LEU A 202 -15.45 -0.36 -11.56
N THR A 203 -14.95 0.86 -11.37
CA THR A 203 -14.67 1.81 -12.47
C THR A 203 -13.25 2.37 -12.41
N GLY A 204 -12.83 3.06 -13.47
CA GLY A 204 -11.64 3.91 -13.46
C GLY A 204 -10.67 3.61 -14.60
N SER A 205 -9.37 3.82 -14.37
CA SER A 205 -8.31 3.56 -15.34
C SER A 205 -7.09 2.88 -14.73
N ALA A 206 -6.39 2.10 -15.54
CA ALA A 206 -5.16 1.41 -15.17
C ALA A 206 -4.15 1.46 -16.32
N ASN A 207 -3.05 2.19 -16.12
CA ASN A 207 -2.00 2.47 -17.07
C ASN A 207 -0.68 1.84 -16.62
N GLY A 208 -0.06 1.00 -17.46
CA GLY A 208 1.25 0.40 -17.20
C GLY A 208 1.23 -1.13 -17.26
N ALA A 209 1.60 -1.80 -16.18
CA ALA A 209 1.72 -3.27 -16.16
C ALA A 209 1.22 -3.88 -14.83
N GLY A 210 0.26 -4.79 -14.87
CA GLY A 210 -0.28 -5.30 -13.62
C GLY A 210 -1.51 -6.18 -13.73
N SER A 211 -2.14 -6.39 -12.57
CA SER A 211 -3.39 -7.13 -12.52
C SER A 211 -4.35 -6.56 -11.49
N ILE A 212 -5.61 -6.48 -11.87
CA ILE A 212 -6.73 -6.21 -10.97
C ILE A 212 -7.51 -7.52 -10.85
N THR A 213 -7.59 -8.06 -9.65
CA THR A 213 -8.42 -9.24 -9.35
C THR A 213 -9.55 -8.81 -8.44
N TYR A 214 -10.77 -9.16 -8.77
CA TYR A 214 -11.89 -8.94 -7.86
C TYR A 214 -12.70 -10.21 -7.68
N SER A 215 -13.30 -10.33 -6.49
CA SER A 215 -14.27 -11.37 -6.15
C SER A 215 -15.62 -10.74 -5.81
N GLY A 216 -16.66 -11.55 -5.62
CA GLY A 216 -18.00 -11.07 -5.31
C GLY A 216 -18.77 -10.61 -6.54
N SER A 217 -19.62 -9.60 -6.37
CA SER A 217 -20.51 -9.10 -7.42
C SER A 217 -20.30 -7.61 -7.67
N VAL A 218 -20.54 -7.20 -8.91
CA VAL A 218 -20.52 -5.80 -9.35
C VAL A 218 -21.75 -5.57 -10.21
N SER A 219 -22.39 -4.40 -10.07
CA SER A 219 -23.46 -3.96 -10.95
C SER A 219 -22.92 -3.45 -12.29
N GLU A 220 -21.67 -2.98 -12.28
CA GLU A 220 -20.98 -2.39 -13.42
C GLU A 220 -19.47 -2.60 -13.28
N GLN A 221 -18.81 -2.96 -14.38
CA GLN A 221 -17.36 -3.01 -14.45
C GLN A 221 -16.91 -2.23 -15.69
N ASP A 222 -16.31 -1.07 -15.47
CA ASP A 222 -15.80 -0.18 -16.51
C ASP A 222 -14.45 0.41 -16.11
N VAL A 223 -13.41 -0.41 -16.21
CA VAL A 223 -12.02 -0.01 -15.95
C VAL A 223 -11.28 0.00 -17.28
N GLN A 224 -10.81 1.18 -17.68
CA GLN A 224 -10.03 1.35 -18.89
C GLN A 224 -8.59 0.91 -18.66
N THR A 225 -8.06 0.04 -19.50
CA THR A 225 -6.69 -0.47 -19.36
C THR A 225 -5.80 -0.02 -20.52
N ASN A 226 -4.65 0.59 -20.21
CA ASN A 226 -3.63 0.93 -21.19
C ASN A 226 -2.30 0.25 -20.80
N GLY A 227 -1.76 -0.59 -21.69
CA GLY A 227 -0.54 -1.37 -21.45
C GLY A 227 -0.82 -2.83 -21.09
N ALA A 228 0.07 -3.46 -20.33
CA ALA A 228 0.01 -4.86 -19.96
C ALA A 228 -0.75 -5.08 -18.65
N VAL A 229 -1.99 -4.58 -18.59
CA VAL A 229 -2.88 -4.73 -17.42
C VAL A 229 -3.94 -5.76 -17.71
N ALA A 230 -4.16 -6.70 -16.79
CA ALA A 230 -5.21 -7.71 -16.90
C ALA A 230 -6.21 -7.62 -15.74
N ILE A 231 -7.50 -7.69 -16.08
CA ILE A 231 -8.60 -7.68 -15.10
C ILE A 231 -9.19 -9.09 -15.03
N HIS A 232 -9.28 -9.64 -13.82
CA HIS A 232 -9.80 -10.98 -13.58
C HIS A 232 -10.88 -10.96 -12.50
N LYS A 233 -12.01 -11.61 -12.79
CA LYS A 233 -12.98 -12.01 -11.77
C LYS A 233 -12.62 -13.39 -11.24
N ARG A 234 -12.63 -13.56 -9.93
CA ARG A 234 -12.41 -14.84 -9.25
C ARG A 234 -13.70 -15.60 -8.99
#